data_AF-A0AAE0IG97-F1
#
_entry.id   AF-A0AAE0IG97-F1
#
_cell.length_a   1.000
_cell.length_b   1.000
_cell.length_c   1.000
_cell.angle_alpha   90.00
_cell.angle_beta   90.00
_cell.angle_gamma   90.00
#
_symmetry.space_group_name_H-M   'P 1'
#
loop_
_entity.id
_entity.type
_entity.pdbx_description
1 polymer ?
#
loop_
_entity_poly.entity_id
_entity_poly.type
_entity_poly.pdbx_seq_one_letter_code
_entity_poly.pdbx_strand_id
1 'polypeptide(L)'
;MAGRFAAKEAAIKAHPHRRLTFHDIVIRKLDRGSVDADGGGGSGPPVAVIRGERGCLSQIAKMSISHDGEYATAVCLGFDPALAYSDAERRGGGVVEGEGQKGGPAG
;
A
#
# COMPACT_ATOMS: atom_id res chain seq x y z
N MET A 1 0.78 5.38 22.41
CA MET A 1 -0.33 5.52 21.44
C MET A 1 -0.22 6.76 20.55
N ALA A 2 0.27 7.90 21.06
CA ALA A 2 0.35 9.18 20.34
C ALA A 2 0.93 9.09 18.92
N GLY A 3 2.05 8.39 18.71
CA GLY A 3 2.65 8.25 17.36
C GLY A 3 1.76 7.54 16.33
N ARG A 4 0.98 6.53 16.73
CA ARG A 4 0.04 5.85 15.81
C ARG A 4 -1.15 6.75 15.47
N PHE A 5 -1.61 7.56 16.42
CA PHE A 5 -2.66 8.54 16.18
C PHE A 5 -2.18 9.63 15.21
N ALA A 6 -1.01 10.23 15.48
CA ALA A 6 -0.40 11.22 14.60
C ALA A 6 -0.20 10.68 13.17
N ALA A 7 0.24 9.43 13.03
CA ALA A 7 0.41 8.79 11.73
C ALA A 7 -0.91 8.59 10.97
N LYS A 8 -1.98 8.16 11.65
CA LYS A 8 -3.30 8.02 11.00
C LYS A 8 -3.87 9.37 10.58
N GLU A 9 -3.73 10.40 11.42
CA GLU A 9 -4.11 11.77 11.08
C GLU A 9 -3.33 12.31 9.88
N ALA A 10 -2.01 12.12 9.86
CA ALA A 10 -1.16 12.52 8.73
C ALA A 10 -1.59 11.81 7.44
N ALA A 11 -1.92 10.52 7.51
CA ALA A 11 -2.45 9.78 6.37
C ALA A 11 -3.80 10.33 5.89
N ILE A 12 -4.76 10.63 6.76
CA ILE A 12 -6.04 11.25 6.35
C ILE A 12 -5.78 12.59 5.64
N LYS A 13 -4.93 13.45 6.22
CA LYS A 13 -4.60 14.77 5.66
C LYS A 13 -3.94 14.69 4.29
N ALA A 14 -3.11 13.67 4.06
CA ALA A 14 -2.42 13.47 2.80
C ALA A 14 -3.32 12.87 1.68
N HIS A 15 -4.58 12.54 1.98
CA HIS A 15 -5.54 11.97 1.02
C HIS A 15 -6.87 12.75 1.01
N PRO A 16 -6.86 14.06 0.69
CA PRO A 16 -8.06 14.90 0.75
C PRO A 16 -9.18 14.45 -0.22
N HIS A 17 -8.83 13.72 -1.28
CA HIS A 17 -9.79 13.19 -2.26
C HIS A 17 -10.50 11.92 -1.78
N ARG A 18 -10.11 11.36 -0.64
CA ARG A 18 -10.69 10.13 -0.08
C ARG A 18 -11.28 10.40 1.29
N ARG A 19 -12.44 9.82 1.55
CA ARG A 19 -13.08 9.88 2.88
C ARG A 19 -12.59 8.74 3.77
N LEU A 20 -11.33 8.84 4.22
CA LEU A 20 -10.71 7.83 5.07
C LEU A 20 -11.14 7.97 6.53
N THR A 21 -11.32 6.84 7.20
CA THR A 21 -11.42 6.72 8.66
C THR A 21 -10.17 6.06 9.25
N PHE A 22 -10.00 6.10 10.56
CA PHE A 22 -8.92 5.37 11.23
C PHE A 22 -8.95 3.86 11.01
N HIS A 23 -10.10 3.28 10.67
CA HIS A 23 -10.23 1.85 10.39
C HIS A 23 -9.68 1.49 9.00
N ASP A 24 -9.58 2.48 8.10
CA ASP A 24 -9.06 2.30 6.74
C ASP A 24 -7.53 2.37 6.69
N ILE A 25 -6.87 2.72 7.80
CA ILE A 25 -5.43 2.96 7.86
C ILE A 25 -4.79 2.04 8.90
N VAL A 26 -3.82 1.25 8.43
CA VAL A 26 -3.00 0.36 9.28
C VAL A 26 -1.54 0.77 9.19
N ILE A 27 -0.92 1.04 10.34
CA ILE A 27 0.52 1.34 10.41
C ILE A 27 1.29 0.04 10.63
N ARG A 28 2.18 -0.29 9.69
CA ARG A 28 3.03 -1.50 9.70
C ARG A 28 4.49 -1.13 9.49
N LYS A 29 5.41 -2.04 9.82
CA LYS A 29 6.82 -1.94 9.40
C LYS A 29 6.95 -2.72 8.09
N LEU A 30 7.73 -2.19 7.14
CA LEU A 30 8.05 -2.93 5.93
C LEU A 30 9.17 -3.94 6.24
N ASP A 31 8.88 -5.24 6.14
CA ASP A 31 9.89 -6.27 6.32
C ASP A 31 10.93 -6.19 5.20
N ARG A 32 12.08 -5.58 5.48
CA ARG A 32 13.26 -5.70 4.62
C ARG A 32 13.81 -7.09 4.88
N GLY A 33 13.44 -8.06 4.04
CA GLY A 33 13.71 -9.48 4.23
C GLY A 33 15.06 -9.76 4.88
N SER A 34 15.04 -10.21 6.13
CA SER A 34 16.24 -10.62 6.85
C SER A 34 16.39 -12.14 6.70
N VAL A 35 17.27 -12.53 5.78
CA VAL A 35 18.30 -13.51 6.13
C VAL A 35 19.01 -12.96 7.36
N ASP A 36 18.65 -13.46 8.54
CA ASP A 36 19.43 -13.54 9.78
C ASP A 36 18.46 -13.80 10.91
N ALA A 37 18.42 -15.08 11.30
CA ALA A 37 17.67 -15.59 12.42
C ALA A 37 18.44 -15.30 13.73
N ASP A 38 18.17 -14.17 14.37
CA ASP A 38 18.40 -14.00 15.81
C ASP A 38 17.46 -12.94 16.39
N GLY A 39 16.40 -13.39 17.08
CA GLY A 39 15.85 -12.78 18.30
C GLY A 39 15.47 -11.28 18.39
N GLY A 40 15.47 -10.47 17.34
CA GLY A 40 15.24 -9.02 17.45
C GLY A 40 14.33 -8.45 16.36
N GLY A 41 13.16 -7.94 16.73
CA GLY A 41 12.14 -7.44 15.81
C GLY A 41 12.67 -6.43 14.78
N GLY A 42 12.85 -6.92 13.54
CA GLY A 42 13.39 -6.16 12.42
C GLY A 42 12.68 -4.81 12.27
N SER A 43 13.42 -3.72 12.52
CA SER A 43 12.87 -2.37 12.47
C SER A 43 12.84 -1.86 11.03
N GLY A 44 11.94 -2.43 10.23
CA GLY A 44 11.56 -1.86 8.95
C GLY A 44 11.00 -0.44 9.10
N PRO A 45 11.20 0.44 8.09
CA PRO A 45 10.60 1.77 8.11
C PRO A 45 9.08 1.66 8.23
N PRO A 46 8.42 2.54 9.01
CA PRO A 46 6.98 2.53 9.12
C PRO A 46 6.33 2.92 7.79
N VAL A 47 5.23 2.28 7.47
CA VAL A 47 4.38 2.57 6.31
C VAL A 47 2.91 2.59 6.74
N ALA A 48 2.10 3.39 6.05
CA ALA A 48 0.65 3.29 6.14
C ALA A 48 0.12 2.44 5.01
N VAL A 49 -0.57 1.36 5.36
CA VAL A 49 -1.40 0.60 4.43
C VAL A 49 -2.80 1.21 4.47
N ILE A 50 -3.22 1.77 3.36
CA ILE A 50 -4.49 2.47 3.19
C ILE A 50 -5.41 1.55 2.39
N ARG A 51 -6.54 1.16 2.99
CA ARG A 51 -7.52 0.29 2.34
C ARG A 51 -7.99 0.91 1.03
N GLY A 52 -8.05 0.10 -0.02
CA GLY A 52 -8.63 0.51 -1.31
C GLY A 52 -10.13 0.76 -1.20
N GLU A 53 -10.68 1.56 -2.12
CA GLU A 53 -12.13 1.67 -2.30
C GLU A 53 -12.67 0.40 -2.99
N ARG A 54 -13.99 0.24 -3.08
CA ARG A 54 -14.59 -0.98 -3.66
C ARG A 54 -14.01 -1.27 -5.04
N GLY A 55 -13.41 -2.45 -5.20
CA GLY A 55 -12.77 -2.88 -6.46
C GLY A 55 -11.34 -2.37 -6.68
N CYS A 56 -10.83 -1.49 -5.81
CA CYS A 56 -9.46 -0.98 -5.86
C CYS A 56 -8.56 -1.68 -4.85
N LEU A 57 -7.28 -1.75 -5.17
CA LEU A 57 -6.28 -2.32 -4.27
C LEU A 57 -5.87 -1.34 -3.17
N SER A 58 -5.32 -1.89 -2.09
CA SER A 58 -4.81 -1.08 -0.99
C SER A 58 -3.51 -0.40 -1.40
N GLN A 59 -3.32 0.84 -0.96
CA GLN A 59 -2.13 1.64 -1.26
C GLN A 59 -1.16 1.64 -0.08
N ILE A 60 0.13 1.72 -0.36
CA ILE A 60 1.17 1.85 0.66
C ILE A 60 1.73 3.27 0.59
N ALA A 61 1.53 4.05 1.64
CA ALA A 61 2.09 5.38 1.79
C ALA A 61 3.33 5.35 2.69
N LYS A 62 4.37 6.07 2.26
CA LYS A 62 5.59 6.25 3.06
C LYS A 62 5.29 7.13 4.26
N MET A 63 5.79 6.74 5.43
CA MET A 63 5.50 7.40 6.70
C MET A 63 6.82 7.67 7.45
N SER A 64 6.89 8.81 8.12
CA SER A 64 7.85 9.08 9.19
C SER A 64 7.08 9.42 10.46
N ILE A 65 7.54 8.91 11.60
CA ILE A 65 6.91 9.14 12.92
C ILE A 65 8.04 9.52 13.88
N SER A 66 7.88 10.64 14.57
CA SER A 66 8.80 11.08 15.62
C SER A 66 8.04 11.41 16.90
N HIS A 67 8.73 11.31 18.03
CA HIS A 67 8.22 11.65 19.34
C HIS A 67 9.31 12.37 20.12
N ASP A 68 8.96 13.49 20.74
CA ASP A 68 9.84 14.26 21.61
C ASP A 68 9.06 14.80 22.81
N GLY A 69 9.55 14.54 24.01
CA GLY A 69 8.88 14.91 25.27
C GLY A 69 7.41 14.47 25.31
N GLU A 70 6.51 15.45 25.22
CA GLU A 70 5.05 15.27 25.25
C GLU A 70 4.39 15.30 23.86
N TYR A 71 5.17 15.46 22.79
CA TYR A 71 4.69 15.65 21.43
C TYR A 71 4.98 14.44 20.54
N ALA A 72 4.04 14.13 19.66
CA ALA A 72 4.21 13.17 18.58
C ALA A 72 3.91 13.85 17.24
N THR A 73 4.79 13.67 16.27
CA THR A 73 4.60 14.16 14.90
C THR A 73 4.69 13.01 13.92
N ALA A 74 3.97 13.14 12.80
CA ALA A 74 4.08 12.20 11.71
C ALA A 74 3.94 12.93 10.37
N VAL A 75 4.68 12.44 9.39
CA VAL A 75 4.63 12.91 8.00
C VAL A 75 4.26 11.73 7.12
N CYS A 76 3.23 11.91 6.31
CA CYS A 76 2.77 10.93 5.33
C CYS A 76 2.91 11.52 3.93
N LEU A 77 3.58 10.79 3.04
CA LEU A 77 3.59 11.11 1.62
C LEU A 77 2.37 10.44 0.98
N GLY A 78 1.40 11.23 0.51
CA GLY A 78 0.09 10.74 0.10
C GLY A 78 -0.26 10.98 -1.37
N PHE A 79 -1.12 10.07 -1.82
CA PHE A 79 -1.93 10.01 -3.03
C PHE A 79 -1.27 10.10 -4.41
N ASP A 80 -1.18 8.93 -5.05
CA ASP A 80 -1.05 8.80 -6.50
C ASP A 80 -2.36 8.20 -7.06
N PRO A 81 -3.19 8.99 -7.79
CA PRO A 81 -4.42 8.48 -8.40
C PRO A 81 -4.15 7.39 -9.44
N ALA A 82 -2.99 7.38 -10.10
CA ALA A 82 -2.66 6.39 -11.14
C ALA A 82 -2.37 5.00 -10.56
N LEU A 83 -1.86 4.91 -9.32
CA LEU A 83 -1.65 3.63 -8.63
C LEU A 83 -2.95 2.93 -8.22
N ALA A 84 -4.07 3.65 -8.13
CA ALA A 84 -5.37 3.05 -7.86
C ALA A 84 -5.95 2.28 -9.07
N TYR A 85 -5.66 2.76 -10.29
CA TYR A 85 -6.22 2.22 -11.54
C TYR A 85 -5.27 1.24 -12.26
N SER A 86 -3.97 1.52 -12.29
CA SER A 86 -2.99 0.72 -13.06
C SER A 86 -2.83 -0.73 -12.57
N ASP A 87 -3.07 -1.00 -11.29
CA ASP A 87 -2.98 -2.36 -10.75
C ASP A 87 -4.29 -3.16 -10.97
N ALA A 88 -5.42 -2.48 -11.17
CA ALA A 88 -6.66 -3.10 -11.63
C ALA A 88 -6.55 -3.55 -13.10
N GLU A 89 -5.94 -2.71 -13.94
CA GLU A 89 -5.68 -3.01 -15.36
C GLU A 89 -4.69 -4.18 -15.54
N ARG A 90 -3.63 -4.23 -14.73
CA ARG A 90 -2.65 -5.33 -14.75
C ARG A 90 -3.26 -6.69 -14.39
N ARG A 91 -4.36 -6.74 -13.63
CA ARG A 91 -5.09 -7.97 -13.32
C ARG A 91 -6.20 -8.32 -14.32
N GLY A 92 -6.71 -7.34 -15.08
CA GLY A 92 -7.72 -7.55 -16.12
C GLY A 92 -7.18 -8.12 -17.44
N GLY A 93 -5.85 -8.06 -17.66
CA GLY A 93 -5.19 -8.49 -18.90
C GLY A 93 -4.65 -9.93 -18.89
N GLY A 94 -5.28 -10.85 -18.15
CA GLY A 94 -4.78 -12.23 -17.98
C GLY A 94 -5.87 -13.28 -18.09
N VAL A 95 -6.47 -13.44 -19.28
CA VAL A 95 -7.14 -14.70 -19.67
C VAL A 95 -6.68 -15.09 -21.08
N VAL A 96 -5.96 -16.20 -21.06
CA VAL A 96 -5.52 -17.16 -22.08
C VAL A 96 -6.29 -17.24 -23.41
N GLU A 97 -5.55 -17.41 -24.51
CA GLU A 97 -5.96 -18.32 -25.59
C GLU A 97 -4.87 -19.38 -25.78
N GLY A 98 -5.16 -20.58 -25.27
CA GLY A 98 -4.56 -21.83 -25.71
C GLY A 98 -5.62 -22.65 -26.44
N GLU A 99 -5.15 -23.54 -27.31
CA GLU A 99 -5.90 -24.48 -28.18
C GLU A 99 -6.48 -23.79 -29.43
N GLY A 100 -5.90 -23.92 -30.63
CA GLY A 100 -5.58 -25.16 -31.33
C GLY A 100 -6.65 -25.40 -32.41
N GLN A 101 -6.23 -25.76 -33.64
CA GLN A 101 -6.93 -26.61 -34.63
C GLN A 101 -6.96 -26.11 -36.10
N LYS A 102 -6.23 -26.88 -36.94
CA LYS A 102 -6.49 -27.31 -38.33
C LYS A 102 -6.47 -26.33 -39.51
N GLY A 103 -5.64 -26.73 -40.50
CA GLY A 103 -6.08 -26.82 -41.91
C GLY A 103 -5.31 -25.92 -42.89
N GLY A 104 -4.57 -26.53 -43.82
CA GLY A 104 -4.15 -25.87 -45.06
C GLY A 104 -5.35 -25.46 -45.94
N PRO A 105 -5.15 -24.95 -47.17
CA PRO A 105 -4.54 -25.78 -48.21
C PRO A 105 -3.55 -25.03 -49.12
N ALA A 106 -3.01 -25.83 -50.05
CA ALA A 106 -2.03 -25.53 -51.08
C ALA A 106 -2.43 -24.43 -52.07
N GLY A 107 -1.41 -23.84 -52.70
CA GLY A 107 -1.46 -22.94 -53.85
C GLY A 107 -0.07 -22.48 -54.20
#